data_AF-A0A9W2YL48-F1
#
_entry.id   AF-A0A9W2YL48-F1
#
_cell.length_a   1.000
_cell.length_b   1.000
_cell.length_c   1.000
_cell.angle_alpha   90.00
_cell.angle_beta   90.00
_cell.angle_gamma   90.00
#
_symmetry.space_group_name_H-M   'P 1'
#
loop_
_entity.id
_entity.type
_entity.pdbx_description
1 polymer ?
#
loop_
_entity_poly.entity_id
_entity_poly.type
_entity_poly.pdbx_seq_one_letter_code
_entity_poly.pdbx_strand_id
1 'polypeptide(L)'
;MQAKFQGSRRTEVKNLSQFFSAVGNTLMSNLAYLFLKENDEDRTVGINTGHIQTLDYNLETADKEFVIQRGYNATKAFLQYYVVQNTQTKKKPRQ
;
A
#
# COMPACT_ATOMS: atom_id res chain seq x y z
N MET A 1 -3.62 17.53 0.06
CA MET A 1 -3.81 16.09 -0.22
C MET A 1 -3.21 15.24 0.90
N GLN A 2 -3.82 15.20 2.09
CA GLN A 2 -3.34 14.40 3.24
C GLN A 2 -4.24 13.19 3.54
N ALA A 3 -5.33 13.00 2.77
CA ALA A 3 -6.42 12.10 3.16
C ALA A 3 -6.37 10.69 2.55
N LYS A 4 -5.44 10.38 1.63
CA LYS A 4 -5.47 9.10 0.88
C LYS A 4 -4.54 7.99 1.38
N PHE A 5 -3.61 8.27 2.28
CA PHE A 5 -2.74 7.27 2.90
C PHE A 5 -2.99 7.17 4.42
N GLN A 6 -4.21 6.83 4.82
CA GLN A 6 -4.51 6.47 6.21
C GLN A 6 -4.05 5.03 6.47
N GLY A 7 -2.73 4.83 6.58
CA GLY A 7 -2.09 3.51 6.67
C GLY A 7 -2.13 2.83 8.04
N SER A 8 -2.58 3.52 9.10
CA SER A 8 -2.54 2.97 10.45
C SER A 8 -3.90 3.00 11.11
N ARG A 9 -4.48 1.82 11.37
CA ARG A 9 -5.59 1.66 12.31
C ARG A 9 -5.14 2.08 13.71
N ARG A 10 -6.07 2.52 14.56
CA ARG A 10 -5.80 2.76 15.99
C ARG A 10 -5.20 1.49 16.62
N THR A 11 -3.97 1.61 17.11
CA THR A 11 -3.25 0.55 17.83
C THR A 11 -3.38 0.79 19.34
N GLU A 12 -3.88 -0.21 20.07
CA GLU A 12 -3.82 -0.18 21.53
C GLU A 12 -2.42 -0.55 22.01
N VAL A 13 -1.78 0.35 22.74
CA VAL A 13 -0.47 0.13 23.34
C VAL A 13 -0.65 -0.31 24.78
N LYS A 14 -0.35 -1.58 25.06
CA LYS A 14 -0.53 -2.18 26.40
C LYS A 14 0.78 -2.28 27.18
N ASN A 15 1.93 -2.10 26.52
CA ASN A 15 3.25 -2.18 27.15
C ASN A 15 4.31 -1.36 26.40
N LEU A 16 5.47 -1.20 27.04
CA LEU A 16 6.61 -0.44 26.53
C LEU A 16 7.13 -0.98 25.18
N SER A 17 7.18 -2.30 24.99
CA SER A 17 7.61 -2.90 23.73
C SER A 17 6.68 -2.50 22.58
N GLN A 18 5.37 -2.62 22.78
CA GLN A 18 4.36 -2.19 21.81
C GLN A 18 4.43 -0.70 21.51
N PHE A 19 4.79 0.14 22.50
CA PHE A 19 5.00 1.56 22.29
C PHE A 19 6.14 1.81 21.29
N PHE A 20 7.32 1.22 21.54
CA PHE A 20 8.47 1.39 20.64
C PHE A 20 8.20 0.82 19.24
N SER A 21 7.52 -0.32 19.15
CA SER A 21 7.09 -0.87 17.85
C SER A 21 6.13 0.09 17.12
N ALA A 22 5.15 0.68 17.80
CA ALA A 22 4.21 1.62 17.20
C ALA A 22 4.92 2.90 16.70
N VAL A 23 5.84 3.44 17.50
CA VAL A 23 6.67 4.59 17.10
C VAL A 23 7.56 4.25 15.90
N GLY A 24 8.25 3.11 15.94
CA GLY A 24 9.09 2.64 14.85
C GLY A 24 8.31 2.43 13.56
N ASN A 25 7.16 1.74 13.62
CA ASN A 25 6.25 1.56 12.48
C ASN A 25 5.82 2.90 11.88
N THR A 26 5.44 3.85 12.72
CA THR A 26 5.00 5.18 12.29
C THR A 26 6.15 5.93 11.61
N LEU A 27 7.33 5.95 12.21
CA LEU A 27 8.50 6.62 11.66
C LEU A 27 8.88 6.02 10.29
N MET A 28 9.01 4.70 10.20
CA MET A 28 9.40 4.02 8.96
C MET A 28 8.38 4.25 7.84
N SER A 29 7.09 4.23 8.16
CA SER A 29 6.02 4.51 7.18
C SER A 29 6.10 5.94 6.66
N ASN A 30 6.36 6.91 7.52
CA ASN A 30 6.51 8.31 7.11
C ASN A 30 7.81 8.54 6.31
N LEU A 31 8.91 7.87 6.67
CA LEU A 31 10.15 7.95 5.91
C LEU A 31 9.99 7.38 4.50
N ALA A 32 9.28 6.26 4.35
CA ALA A 32 8.98 5.70 3.04
C ALA A 32 8.20 6.70 2.15
N TYR A 33 7.30 7.49 2.74
CA TYR A 33 6.53 8.50 2.02
C TYR A 33 7.41 9.61 1.42
N LEU A 34 8.55 9.95 2.03
CA LEU A 34 9.46 10.97 1.51
C LEU A 34 10.06 10.61 0.15
N PHE A 35 10.04 9.33 -0.22
CA PHE A 35 10.57 8.84 -1.49
C PHE A 35 9.51 8.75 -2.59
N LEU A 36 8.24 9.05 -2.29
CA LEU A 36 7.16 9.11 -3.28
C LEU A 36 7.21 10.44 -4.04
N LYS A 37 7.20 10.35 -5.37
CA LYS A 37 7.10 11.51 -6.27
C LYS A 37 5.64 11.70 -6.71
N GLU A 38 5.29 12.92 -7.12
CA GLU A 38 3.91 13.23 -7.56
C GLU A 38 3.41 12.32 -8.69
N ASN A 39 4.28 11.92 -9.62
CA ASN A 39 3.93 11.05 -10.74
C ASN A 39 3.96 9.55 -10.40
N ASP A 40 4.21 9.19 -9.14
CA ASP A 40 4.27 7.78 -8.74
C ASP A 40 2.87 7.19 -8.49
N GLU A 41 1.85 8.01 -8.24
CA GLU A 41 0.47 7.54 -7.98
C GLU A 41 -0.06 6.71 -9.15
N ASP A 42 0.09 7.19 -10.39
CA ASP A 42 -0.46 6.54 -11.60
C ASP A 42 0.21 5.20 -11.95
N ARG A 43 1.41 4.94 -11.41
CA ARG A 43 2.21 3.74 -11.68
C ARG A 43 2.38 2.83 -10.45
N THR A 44 1.66 3.12 -9.37
CA THR A 44 1.77 2.39 -8.09
C THR A 44 0.53 1.55 -7.83
N VAL A 45 0.75 0.27 -7.51
CA VAL A 45 -0.32 -0.63 -7.04
C VAL A 45 -0.37 -0.57 -5.52
N GLY A 46 -1.46 -0.03 -4.98
CA GLY A 46 -1.72 -0.04 -3.54
C GLY A 46 -2.15 -1.44 -3.07
N ILE A 47 -1.41 -2.03 -2.14
CA ILE A 47 -1.77 -3.30 -1.50
C ILE A 47 -2.19 -3.02 -0.07
N ASN A 48 -3.41 -3.42 0.29
CA ASN A 48 -3.90 -3.32 1.66
C ASN A 48 -3.54 -4.60 2.43
N THR A 49 -2.55 -4.46 3.31
CA THR A 49 -1.98 -5.51 4.18
C THR A 49 -2.77 -5.74 5.46
N GLY A 50 -3.88 -5.02 5.69
CA GLY A 50 -4.80 -5.25 6.80
C GLY A 50 -4.15 -5.06 8.18
N HIS A 51 -3.98 -6.16 8.91
CA HIS A 51 -3.39 -6.19 10.25
C HIS A 51 -1.86 -6.29 10.26
N ILE A 52 -1.23 -6.56 9.11
CA ILE A 52 0.22 -6.75 9.01
C ILE A 52 0.91 -5.39 8.92
N GLN A 53 1.89 -5.17 9.81
CA GLN A 53 2.60 -3.92 9.99
C GLN A 53 4.05 -4.00 9.47
N THR A 54 4.71 -2.85 9.36
CA THR A 54 6.08 -2.74 8.84
C THR A 54 7.11 -3.53 9.64
N LEU A 55 6.95 -3.60 10.96
CA LEU A 55 7.84 -4.29 11.90
C LEU A 55 7.30 -5.67 12.34
N ASP A 56 6.45 -6.30 11.52
CA ASP A 56 5.99 -7.67 11.76
C ASP A 56 6.96 -8.68 11.11
N TYR A 57 7.93 -9.12 11.92
CA TYR A 57 9.03 -9.97 11.44
C TYR A 57 8.70 -11.46 11.44
N ASN A 58 7.61 -11.89 12.08
CA ASN A 58 7.27 -13.30 12.24
C ASN A 58 5.85 -13.59 11.74
N LEU A 59 5.69 -13.51 10.42
CA LEU A 59 4.41 -13.76 9.76
C LEU A 59 4.06 -15.25 9.78
N GLU A 60 2.84 -15.55 10.21
CA GLU A 60 2.25 -16.86 10.07
C GLU A 60 2.02 -17.21 8.59
N THR A 61 1.89 -18.49 8.28
CA THR A 61 1.63 -18.94 6.90
C THR A 61 0.34 -18.33 6.34
N ALA A 62 -0.72 -18.25 7.16
CA ALA A 62 -1.99 -17.65 6.78
C ALA A 62 -1.86 -16.15 6.46
N ASP A 63 -1.03 -15.42 7.18
CA ASP A 63 -0.78 -13.99 6.93
C ASP A 63 -0.06 -13.76 5.60
N LYS A 64 0.89 -14.65 5.26
CA LYS A 64 1.58 -14.61 3.96
C LYS A 64 0.59 -14.86 2.82
N GLU A 65 -0.23 -15.90 2.93
CA GLU A 65 -1.26 -16.22 1.94
C GLU A 65 -2.26 -15.07 1.77
N PHE A 66 -2.68 -14.46 2.88
CA PHE A 66 -3.55 -13.30 2.88
C PHE A 66 -2.95 -12.14 2.06
N VAL A 67 -1.70 -11.73 2.33
CA VAL A 67 -1.06 -10.62 1.61
C VAL A 67 -0.87 -10.95 0.13
N ILE A 68 -0.50 -12.19 -0.19
CA ILE A 68 -0.36 -12.64 -1.58
C ILE A 68 -1.69 -12.49 -2.33
N GLN A 69 -2.80 -12.95 -1.73
CA GLN A 69 -4.14 -12.80 -2.32
C GLN A 69 -4.55 -11.34 -2.49
N ARG A 70 -4.25 -10.48 -1.50
CA ARG A 70 -4.50 -9.03 -1.61
C ARG A 70 -3.70 -8.40 -2.74
N GLY A 71 -2.41 -8.74 -2.85
CA GLY A 71 -1.53 -8.26 -3.91
C GLY A 71 -1.97 -8.71 -5.31
N TYR A 72 -2.36 -9.98 -5.45
CA TYR A 72 -2.90 -10.52 -6.71
C TYR A 72 -4.13 -9.74 -7.16
N ASN A 73 -5.12 -9.57 -6.27
CA ASN A 73 -6.37 -8.90 -6.59
C ASN A 73 -6.16 -7.41 -6.92
N ALA A 74 -5.34 -6.70 -6.12
CA ALA A 74 -5.00 -5.30 -6.36
C ALA A 74 -4.30 -5.10 -7.71
N THR A 75 -3.32 -5.96 -8.02
CA THR A 75 -2.57 -5.89 -9.28
C THR A 75 -3.45 -6.22 -10.48
N LYS A 76 -4.30 -7.25 -10.37
CA LYS A 76 -5.25 -7.61 -11.42
C LYS A 76 -6.20 -6.45 -11.74
N ALA A 77 -6.76 -5.82 -10.71
CA ALA A 77 -7.62 -4.65 -10.89
C ALA A 77 -6.85 -3.48 -11.52
N PHE A 78 -5.67 -3.15 -11.02
CA PHE A 78 -4.81 -2.10 -11.58
C PHE A 78 -4.55 -2.32 -13.06
N LEU A 79 -4.16 -3.54 -13.48
CA LEU A 79 -3.89 -3.85 -14.88
C LEU A 79 -5.13 -3.73 -15.77
N GLN A 80 -6.31 -4.12 -15.28
CA GLN A 80 -7.56 -3.95 -16.01
C GLN A 80 -7.84 -2.47 -16.32
N TYR A 81 -7.66 -1.59 -15.33
CA TYR A 81 -7.80 -0.13 -15.53
C TYR A 81 -6.69 0.46 -16.38
N TYR A 82 -5.44 0.04 -16.16
CA TYR A 82 -4.27 0.53 -16.90
C TYR A 82 -4.41 0.25 -18.40
N VAL A 83 -4.85 -0.94 -18.79
CA VAL A 83 -5.11 -1.28 -20.19
C VAL A 83 -6.20 -0.39 -20.78
N VAL A 84 -7.33 -0.18 -20.08
CA VAL A 84 -8.41 0.69 -20.58
C VAL A 84 -7.90 2.10 -20.83
N GLN A 85 -7.19 2.69 -19.88
CA GLN A 85 -6.66 4.06 -20.01
C GLN A 85 -5.63 4.19 -21.14
N ASN A 86 -4.73 3.22 -21.29
CA ASN A 86 -3.68 3.26 -22.32
C ASN A 86 -4.13 2.77 -23.71
N THR A 87 -5.28 2.10 -23.82
CA THR A 87 -5.85 1.70 -25.12
C THR A 87 -6.73 2.82 -25.70
N GLN A 88 -7.39 3.60 -24.85
CA GLN A 88 -8.19 4.78 -25.25
C GLN A 88 -7.31 5.92 -25.79
N THR A 89 -6.08 6.09 -25.28
CA THR A 89 -5.13 7.11 -25.78
C THR A 89 -4.61 6.80 -27.19
N LYS A 90 -4.57 5.53 -27.61
CA LYS A 90 -4.17 5.14 -28.97
C LYS A 90 -5.27 5.32 -30.02
N LYS A 91 -6.51 5.61 -29.62
CA LYS A 91 -7.68 5.68 -30.52
C LYS A 91 -8.14 7.09 -30.90
N LYS A 92 -7.48 8.18 -30.48
CA LYS A 92 -7.78 9.52 -31.03
C LYS A 92 -7.04 9.71 -32.37
N PRO A 93 -7.72 9.73 -33.52
CA PRO A 93 -7.11 10.27 -34.73
C PRO A 93 -6.95 11.79 -34.53
N ARG A 94 -5.82 12.33 -34.98
CA ARG A 94 -5.62 13.77 -35.12
C ARG A 94 -6.77 14.35 -35.95
N GLN A 95 -7.49 15.32 -35.38
CA GLN A 95 -8.17 16.35 -36.18
C GLN A 95 -7.13 17.41 -36.52
#